data_AF-A0A9X8VL59-F1
#
_entry.id   AF-A0A9X8VL59-F1
#
_cell.length_a   1.000
_cell.length_b   1.000
_cell.length_c   1.000
_cell.angle_alpha   90.00
_cell.angle_beta   90.00
_cell.angle_gamma   90.00
#
_symmetry.space_group_name_H-M   'P 1'
#
loop_
_entity.id
_entity.type
_entity.pdbx_description
1 polymer ?
#
loop_
_entity_poly.entity_id
_entity_poly.type
_entity_poly.pdbx_seq_one_letter_code
_entity_poly.pdbx_strand_id
1 'polypeptide(L)'
;DEVGIDVGTKIIPVLVEALGPRFAAPAAFDAVLKDGRKGRKNGRGFYLYPSEGQQRQRRKRADTSLYTLLGVTPKSHMLPATVAQRCVMMMLNEAARCL
;
A
#
# COMPACT_ATOMS: atom_id res chain seq x y z
N ASP A 1 1.65 -4.48 3.23
CA ASP A 1 1.99 -4.88 4.61
C ASP A 1 2.73 -6.20 4.74
N GLU A 2 2.23 -7.29 4.16
CA GLU A 2 2.91 -8.61 4.27
C GLU A 2 4.26 -8.63 3.56
N VAL A 3 4.34 -8.09 2.34
CA VAL A 3 5.58 -8.00 1.56
C VAL A 3 6.60 -7.03 2.18
N GLY A 4 6.14 -6.08 3.01
CA GLY A 4 6.95 -4.95 3.50
C GLY A 4 6.76 -3.71 2.63
N ILE A 5 6.40 -2.59 3.26
CA ILE A 5 6.24 -1.30 2.57
C ILE A 5 7.60 -0.78 2.09
N ASP A 6 8.64 -0.99 2.90
CA ASP A 6 10.03 -0.66 2.60
C ASP A 6 10.58 -1.40 1.36
N VAL A 7 10.05 -2.60 1.07
CA VAL A 7 10.42 -3.37 -0.13
C VAL A 7 9.85 -2.70 -1.38
N GLY A 8 8.55 -2.39 -1.40
CA GLY A 8 7.92 -1.74 -2.54
C GLY A 8 8.60 -0.43 -2.91
N THR A 9 9.01 0.34 -1.90
CA THR A 9 9.64 1.65 -2.09
C THR A 9 11.05 1.60 -2.67
N LYS A 10 11.73 0.45 -2.55
CA LYS A 10 13.01 0.22 -3.22
C LYS A 10 12.84 -0.19 -4.68
N ILE A 11 11.75 -0.89 -4.99
CA ILE A 11 11.48 -1.42 -6.33
C ILE A 11 10.89 -0.35 -7.25
N ILE A 12 10.02 0.52 -6.73
CA ILE A 12 9.32 1.54 -7.54
C ILE A 12 10.29 2.45 -8.32
N PRO A 13 11.36 3.02 -7.74
CA PRO A 13 12.30 3.84 -8.51
C PRO A 13 12.95 3.09 -9.67
N VAL A 14 13.30 1.81 -9.48
CA VAL A 14 13.88 0.95 -10.51
C VAL A 14 12.87 0.73 -11.66
N LEU A 15 11.60 0.48 -11.32
CA LEU A 15 10.55 0.32 -12.33
C LEU A 15 10.25 1.64 -13.07
N VAL A 16 10.31 2.78 -12.39
CA VAL A 16 10.14 4.09 -13.03
C VAL A 16 11.30 4.42 -13.96
N GLU A 17 12.53 4.10 -13.56
CA GLU A 17 13.71 4.28 -14.41
C GLU A 17 13.65 3.41 -15.67
N ALA A 18 13.31 2.13 -15.51
CA ALA A 18 13.29 1.17 -16.62
C ALA A 18 12.04 1.26 -17.51
N LEU A 19 10.87 1.53 -16.91
CA LEU A 19 9.55 1.41 -17.56
C LEU A 19 8.76 2.73 -17.50
N GLY A 20 9.32 3.80 -16.98
CA GLY A 20 8.76 5.14 -17.07
C GLY A 20 7.67 5.48 -16.04
N PRO A 21 7.04 6.65 -16.19
CA PRO A 21 6.24 7.29 -15.13
C PRO A 21 4.96 6.53 -14.75
N ARG A 22 4.51 5.58 -15.57
CA ARG A 22 3.32 4.74 -15.27
C ARG A 22 3.50 3.85 -14.04
N PHE A 23 4.74 3.60 -13.61
CA PHE A 23 5.05 2.89 -12.37
C PHE A 23 5.29 3.81 -11.16
N ALA A 24 5.12 5.13 -11.32
CA ALA A 24 5.33 6.07 -10.23
C ALA A 24 4.31 5.85 -9.10
N ALA A 25 4.80 5.82 -7.86
CA ALA A 25 3.93 5.81 -6.69
C ALA A 25 3.16 7.14 -6.58
N PRO A 26 1.96 7.13 -6.00
CA PRO A 26 1.31 8.37 -5.59
C PRO A 26 2.20 9.15 -4.62
N ALA A 27 2.26 10.49 -4.76
CA ALA A 27 3.09 11.34 -3.90
C ALA A 27 2.82 11.16 -2.39
N ALA A 28 1.58 10.83 -2.02
CA ALA A 28 1.20 10.57 -0.63
C ALA A 28 1.93 9.35 -0.02
N PHE A 29 2.50 8.47 -0.83
CA PHE A 29 3.24 7.29 -0.36
C PHE A 29 4.57 7.65 0.33
N ASP A 30 5.16 8.81 0.00
CA ASP A 30 6.36 9.31 0.65
C ASP A 30 6.13 9.61 2.14
N ALA A 31 4.92 10.06 2.50
CA ALA A 31 4.55 10.31 3.89
C ALA A 31 4.52 9.00 4.70
N VAL A 32 4.00 7.92 4.11
CA VAL A 32 3.94 6.57 4.72
C VAL A 32 5.35 6.04 5.00
N LEU A 33 6.26 6.27 4.05
CA LEU A 33 7.68 5.94 4.15
C LEU A 33 8.36 6.68 5.30
N LYS A 34 8.22 8.01 5.32
CA LYS A 34 8.84 8.89 6.33
C LYS A 34 8.32 8.60 7.74
N ASP A 35 7.08 8.17 7.88
CA ASP A 35 6.48 7.73 9.16
C ASP A 35 6.97 6.34 9.62
N GLY A 36 7.85 5.69 8.86
CA GLY A 36 8.53 4.46 9.26
C GLY A 36 7.63 3.21 9.26
N ARG A 37 6.52 3.23 8.54
CA ARG A 37 5.61 2.09 8.42
C ARG A 37 6.22 1.02 7.52
N LYS A 38 6.52 -0.16 8.07
CA LYS A 38 7.11 -1.30 7.32
C LYS A 38 6.16 -2.47 7.17
N GLY A 39 4.92 -2.34 7.65
CA GLY A 39 3.93 -3.41 7.60
C GLY A 39 4.14 -4.41 8.73
N ARG A 40 3.99 -5.70 8.43
CA ARG A 40 4.03 -6.75 9.45
C ARG A 40 5.38 -6.85 10.15
N LYS A 41 6.46 -6.53 9.43
CA LYS A 41 7.85 -6.53 9.90
C LYS A 41 8.07 -5.69 11.18
N ASN A 42 7.36 -4.58 11.34
CA ASN A 42 7.46 -3.74 12.54
C ASN A 42 6.11 -3.52 13.23
N GLY A 43 5.12 -4.37 12.95
CA GLY A 43 3.81 -4.27 13.58
C GLY A 43 2.91 -3.13 13.07
N ARG A 44 3.38 -2.30 12.11
CA ARG A 44 2.73 -1.04 11.73
C ARG A 44 2.80 -0.79 10.21
N GLY A 45 1.65 -0.89 9.55
CA GLY A 45 1.47 -0.63 8.12
C GLY A 45 0.16 0.12 7.84
N PHE A 46 -0.61 -0.34 6.85
CA PHE A 46 -2.03 0.03 6.72
C PHE A 46 -2.86 -0.48 7.91
N TYR A 47 -2.40 -1.57 8.51
CA TYR A 47 -2.97 -2.15 9.72
C TYR A 47 -1.95 -2.11 10.86
N LEU A 48 -2.49 -2.16 12.08
CA LEU A 48 -1.74 -2.52 13.28
C LEU A 48 -1.75 -4.03 13.43
N TYR A 49 -0.57 -4.59 13.57
CA TYR A 49 -0.33 -6.02 13.72
C TYR A 49 0.12 -6.31 15.16
N PRO A 50 -0.55 -7.24 15.87
CA PRO A 50 -0.08 -7.71 17.16
C PRO A 50 1.32 -8.31 17.05
N SER A 51 2.15 -8.10 18.07
CA SER A 51 3.38 -8.87 18.23
C SER A 51 3.06 -10.36 18.34
N GLU A 52 3.99 -11.24 17.96
CA GLU A 52 3.76 -12.69 17.88
C GLU A 52 3.15 -13.29 19.15
N GLY A 53 3.60 -12.85 20.34
CA GLY A 53 3.04 -13.29 21.62
C GLY A 53 1.63 -12.79 21.93
N GLN A 54 1.14 -11.74 21.25
CA GLN A 54 -0.17 -11.14 21.50
C GLN A 54 -1.24 -11.57 20.48
N GLN A 55 -0.90 -12.34 19.44
CA GLN A 55 -1.83 -12.69 18.36
C GLN A 55 -3.06 -13.48 18.83
N ARG A 56 -2.96 -14.26 19.91
CA ARG A 56 -4.11 -14.97 20.52
C ARG A 56 -5.10 -14.04 21.22
N GLN A 57 -4.65 -12.87 21.68
CA GLN A 57 -5.43 -11.93 22.49
C GLN A 57 -5.84 -10.68 21.71
N ARG A 58 -5.04 -10.26 20.72
CA ARG A 58 -5.23 -9.05 19.94
C ARG A 58 -5.33 -9.42 18.47
N ARG A 59 -6.27 -8.80 17.77
CA ARG A 59 -6.51 -9.01 16.33
C ARG A 59 -5.88 -7.88 15.52
N LYS A 60 -5.60 -8.17 14.25
CA LYS A 60 -5.29 -7.17 13.22
C LYS A 60 -6.40 -6.10 13.20
N ARG A 61 -6.02 -4.83 13.20
CA ARG A 61 -6.96 -3.69 13.17
C ARG A 61 -6.47 -2.64 12.19
N ALA A 62 -7.40 -1.94 11.54
CA ALA A 62 -7.04 -0.81 10.69
C ALA A 62 -6.37 0.29 11.51
N ASP A 63 -5.31 0.91 10.98
CA ASP A 63 -4.66 2.03 11.65
C ASP A 63 -5.28 3.36 11.19
N THR A 64 -6.11 3.96 12.02
CA THR A 64 -6.80 5.23 11.69
C THR A 64 -5.85 6.42 11.61
N SER A 65 -4.67 6.36 12.23
CA SER A 65 -3.67 7.43 12.15
C SER A 65 -3.15 7.61 10.72
N LEU A 66 -3.25 6.58 9.88
CA LEU A 66 -2.84 6.64 8.48
C LEU A 66 -3.69 7.64 7.67
N TYR A 67 -4.98 7.74 7.95
CA TYR A 67 -5.84 8.70 7.24
C TYR A 67 -5.41 10.14 7.50
N THR A 68 -5.01 10.44 8.75
CA THR A 68 -4.48 11.76 9.14
C THR A 68 -3.13 12.01 8.48
N LEU A 69 -2.22 11.02 8.48
CA LEU A 69 -0.91 11.12 7.82
C LEU A 69 -1.04 11.41 6.32
N LEU A 70 -1.99 10.76 5.65
CA LEU A 70 -2.24 10.93 4.22
C LEU A 70 -3.08 12.18 3.90
N GLY A 71 -3.61 12.88 4.91
CA GLY A 71 -4.51 14.02 4.70
C GLY A 71 -5.82 13.64 3.99
N VAL A 72 -6.29 12.41 4.15
CA VAL A 72 -7.48 11.90 3.46
C VAL A 72 -8.64 11.68 4.42
N THR A 73 -9.84 12.07 3.99
CA THR A 73 -11.08 11.72 4.68
C THR A 73 -11.73 10.53 3.97
N PRO A 74 -11.93 9.38 4.64
CA PRO A 74 -12.60 8.23 4.03
C PRO A 74 -14.00 8.60 3.54
N LYS A 75 -14.26 8.40 2.25
CA LYS A 75 -15.58 8.63 1.64
C LYS A 75 -15.96 7.46 0.76
N SER A 76 -17.05 6.78 1.12
CA SER A 76 -17.63 5.75 0.26
C SER A 76 -18.40 6.42 -0.89
N HIS A 77 -17.79 6.45 -2.06
CA HIS A 77 -18.38 7.08 -3.25
C HIS A 77 -18.20 6.24 -4.54
N MET A 78 -17.55 5.08 -4.44
CA MET A 78 -17.37 4.15 -5.56
C MET A 78 -17.97 2.80 -5.22
N LEU A 79 -18.52 2.14 -6.23
CA LEU A 79 -19.00 0.78 -6.11
C LEU A 79 -17.80 -0.18 -5.95
N PRO A 80 -17.93 -1.26 -5.17
CA PRO A 80 -16.88 -2.27 -5.01
C PRO A 80 -16.37 -2.84 -6.34
N ALA A 81 -17.27 -3.06 -7.30
CA ALA A 81 -16.92 -3.53 -8.65
C ALA A 81 -15.99 -2.56 -9.39
N THR A 82 -16.25 -1.25 -9.29
CA THR A 82 -15.40 -0.22 -9.89
C THR A 82 -14.01 -0.19 -9.26
N VAL A 83 -13.92 -0.36 -7.93
CA VAL A 83 -12.63 -0.44 -7.22
C VAL A 83 -11.83 -1.66 -7.72
N ALA A 84 -12.46 -2.83 -7.80
CA ALA A 84 -11.83 -4.04 -8.30
C ALA A 84 -11.35 -3.90 -9.74
N GLN A 85 -12.19 -3.36 -10.63
CA GLN A 85 -11.85 -3.16 -12.04
C GLN A 85 -10.63 -2.25 -12.22
N ARG A 86 -10.52 -1.16 -11.43
CA ARG A 86 -9.35 -0.27 -11.47
C ARG A 86 -8.05 -1.00 -11.14
N CYS A 87 -8.07 -1.88 -10.14
CA CYS A 87 -6.90 -2.67 -9.76
C CYS A 87 -6.51 -3.68 -10.87
N VAL A 88 -7.50 -4.42 -11.39
CA VAL A 88 -7.25 -5.47 -12.38
C VAL A 88 -6.81 -4.88 -13.73
N MET A 89 -7.42 -3.79 -14.18
CA MET A 89 -7.09 -3.19 -15.48
C MET A 89 -5.65 -2.65 -15.52
N MET A 90 -5.11 -2.14 -14.41
CA MET A 90 -3.69 -1.78 -14.36
C MET A 90 -2.78 -2.99 -14.55
N MET A 91 -3.11 -4.13 -13.94
CA MET A 91 -2.34 -5.37 -14.08
C MET A 91 -2.44 -5.93 -15.51
N LEU A 92 -3.64 -5.97 -16.09
CA LEU A 92 -3.85 -6.46 -17.46
C LEU A 92 -3.16 -5.59 -18.51
N ASN A 93 -3.18 -4.26 -18.34
CA ASN A 93 -2.49 -3.35 -19.25
C ASN A 93 -0.97 -3.59 -19.26
N GLU A 94 -0.35 -3.90 -18.13
CA GLU A 94 1.07 -4.27 -18.11
C GLU A 94 1.30 -5.67 -18.68
N ALA A 95 0.42 -6.65 -18.41
CA ALA A 95 0.53 -7.98 -19.02
C ALA A 95 0.50 -7.92 -20.55
N ALA A 96 -0.38 -7.10 -21.13
CA ALA A 96 -0.47 -6.89 -22.58
C ALA A 96 0.76 -6.22 -23.19
N ARG A 97 1.53 -5.43 -22.42
CA ARG A 97 2.80 -4.82 -22.88
C ARG A 97 3.98 -5.80 -22.86
N CYS A 98 3.88 -6.87 -22.08
CA CYS A 98 4.94 -7.89 -21.94
C CYS A 98 4.80 -9.04 -22.96
N LEU A 99 3.68 -9.12 -23.67
CA LEU A 99 3.42 -10.05 -24.77
C LEU A 99 4.02 -9.49 -26.08
#